data_AF-A0A1L7TJ58-F1
#
_entry.id   AF-A0A1L7TJ58-F1
#
_cell.length_a   1.000
_cell.length_b   1.000
_cell.length_c   1.000
_cell.angle_alpha   90.00
_cell.angle_beta   90.00
_cell.angle_gamma   90.00
#
_symmetry.space_group_name_H-M   'P 1'
#
loop_
_entity.id
_entity.type
_entity.pdbx_description
1 polymer ?
#
loop_
_entity_poly.entity_id
_entity_poly.type
_entity_poly.pdbx_seq_one_letter_code
_entity_poly.pdbx_strand_id
1 'polypeptide(L)'
;MSDVIKEMIDEVWVTRRGTKLEPGGRQNPDNFHHYRKWGFTIYRTYYGEESDKDWQALLSSLRHQTKLAFGAFEDDGETNQEDLRRVQELFYLDVREDPPGLDGLNARGLREFCNAEKLKETEVVEKAASKYRVSTRPHEGRAMADYLFSYVLLADEAVL
;
A
#
# COMPACT_ATOMS: atom_id res chain seq x y z
N MET A 1 8.38 -20.56 -0.46
CA MET A 1 7.22 -19.71 -0.08
C MET A 1 7.49 -18.99 1.24
N SER A 2 8.21 -19.61 2.18
CA SER A 2 8.69 -19.01 3.45
C SER A 2 9.46 -17.68 3.28
N ASP A 3 10.10 -17.46 2.13
CA ASP A 3 10.78 -16.18 1.83
C ASP A 3 9.82 -14.99 1.63
N VAL A 4 8.56 -15.19 1.23
CA VAL A 4 7.65 -14.08 0.90
C VAL A 4 7.31 -13.25 2.14
N ILE A 5 6.98 -13.89 3.26
CA ILE A 5 6.67 -13.16 4.50
C ILE A 5 7.90 -12.43 5.03
N LYS A 6 9.08 -13.03 4.84
CA LYS A 6 10.36 -12.41 5.20
C LYS A 6 10.66 -11.18 4.35
N GLU A 7 10.44 -11.26 3.04
CA GLU A 7 10.56 -10.10 2.14
C GLU A 7 9.54 -9.02 2.51
N MET A 8 8.28 -9.40 2.76
CA MET A 8 7.23 -8.49 3.19
C MET A 8 7.63 -7.72 4.45
N ILE A 9 8.08 -8.42 5.50
CA ILE A 9 8.42 -7.78 6.78
C ILE A 9 9.63 -6.85 6.63
N ASP A 10 10.61 -7.20 5.81
CA ASP A 10 11.79 -6.38 5.56
C ASP A 10 11.42 -5.09 4.78
N GLU A 11 10.43 -5.15 3.89
CA GLU A 11 9.96 -3.97 3.16
C GLU A 11 9.09 -3.03 4.01
N VAL A 12 8.26 -3.57 4.91
CA VAL A 12 7.46 -2.73 5.81
C VAL A 12 8.27 -2.16 6.98
N TRP A 13 9.45 -2.72 7.26
CA TRP A 13 10.33 -2.27 8.33
C TRP A 13 11.31 -1.19 7.85
N VAL A 14 10.99 0.09 8.13
CA VAL A 14 11.82 1.21 7.66
C VAL A 14 12.60 1.84 8.80
N THR A 15 13.86 1.44 8.92
CA THR A 15 14.82 2.10 9.81
C THR A 15 15.74 3.02 9.00
N ARG A 16 15.92 4.25 9.48
CA ARG A 16 16.94 5.14 8.90
C ARG A 16 18.32 4.65 9.36
N ARG A 17 19.34 4.76 8.50
CA ARG A 17 20.71 4.43 8.92
C ARG A 17 21.09 5.29 10.14
N GLY A 18 21.56 4.63 11.20
CA GLY A 18 21.94 5.29 12.45
C GLY A 18 20.81 5.48 13.47
N THR A 19 19.59 5.00 13.18
CA THR A 19 18.52 4.93 14.19
C THR A 19 18.93 3.99 15.31
N LYS A 20 18.88 4.48 16.56
CA LYS A 20 19.02 3.63 17.75
C LYS A 20 17.73 2.83 17.93
N LEU A 21 17.85 1.51 17.95
CA LEU A 21 16.75 0.60 18.24
C LEU A 21 16.87 0.15 19.69
N GLU A 22 15.73 0.05 20.36
CA GLU A 22 15.66 -0.60 21.66
C GLU A 22 16.02 -2.09 21.54
N PRO A 23 16.56 -2.73 22.60
CA PRO A 23 16.92 -4.14 22.60
C PRO A 23 15.76 -5.03 22.13
N GLY A 24 16.04 -6.04 21.32
CA GLY A 24 15.00 -6.88 20.68
C GLY A 24 14.61 -6.44 19.27
N GLY A 25 15.19 -5.34 18.77
CA GLY A 25 15.11 -4.98 17.34
C GLY A 25 13.67 -4.85 16.85
N ARG A 26 13.33 -5.48 15.72
CA ARG A 26 12.01 -5.36 15.08
C ARG A 26 10.85 -6.01 15.86
N GLN A 27 11.16 -6.91 16.79
CA GLN A 27 10.18 -7.58 17.64
C GLN A 27 9.84 -6.78 18.91
N ASN A 28 10.66 -5.79 19.27
CA ASN A 28 10.37 -4.94 20.43
C ASN A 28 9.21 -3.97 20.10
N PRO A 29 8.12 -3.96 20.89
CA PRO A 29 7.00 -3.03 20.74
C PRO A 29 7.38 -1.55 20.69
N ASP A 30 8.40 -1.14 21.43
CA ASP A 30 8.86 0.25 21.46
C ASP A 30 9.40 0.69 20.09
N ASN A 31 9.89 -0.26 19.29
CA ASN A 31 10.38 0.01 17.94
C ASN A 31 9.28 -0.08 16.86
N PHE A 32 8.03 -0.40 17.20
CA PHE A 32 6.97 -0.64 16.19
C PHE A 32 6.61 0.60 15.37
N HIS A 33 6.92 1.79 15.87
CA HIS A 33 6.75 3.04 15.14
C HIS A 33 7.63 3.14 13.87
N HIS A 34 8.59 2.22 13.68
CA HIS A 34 9.37 2.08 12.44
C HIS A 34 8.68 1.24 11.36
N TYR A 35 7.61 0.51 11.70
CA TYR A 35 6.82 -0.17 10.69
C TYR A 35 5.96 0.82 9.91
N ARG A 36 5.83 0.57 8.62
CA ARG A 36 4.90 1.27 7.73
C ARG A 36 3.72 0.39 7.41
N LYS A 37 2.56 1.02 7.22
CA LYS A 37 1.41 0.36 6.61
C LYS A 37 1.72 -0.01 5.17
N TRP A 38 1.10 -1.08 4.68
CA TRP A 38 1.17 -1.51 3.29
C TRP A 38 -0.22 -1.91 2.79
N GLY A 39 -0.40 -1.99 1.48
CA GLY A 39 -1.65 -2.40 0.86
C GLY A 39 -1.89 -1.62 -0.43
N PHE A 40 -3.15 -1.49 -0.81
CA PHE A 40 -3.53 -0.92 -2.10
C PHE A 40 -4.10 0.49 -1.91
N THR A 41 -3.69 1.40 -2.78
CA THR A 41 -4.40 2.66 -2.99
C THR A 41 -5.49 2.44 -4.03
N ILE A 42 -6.73 2.72 -3.67
CA ILE A 42 -7.90 2.48 -4.52
C ILE A 42 -8.61 3.81 -4.72
N TYR A 43 -8.82 4.19 -5.98
CA TYR A 43 -9.48 5.43 -6.34
C TYR A 43 -10.90 5.14 -6.78
N ARG A 44 -11.85 5.91 -6.25
CA ARG A 44 -13.25 5.85 -6.68
C ARG A 44 -13.51 6.92 -7.73
N THR A 45 -13.95 6.50 -8.91
CA THR A 45 -14.20 7.41 -10.05
C THR A 45 -15.68 7.49 -10.45
N TYR A 46 -16.54 6.70 -9.83
CA TYR A 46 -17.98 6.73 -10.09
C TYR A 46 -18.75 6.78 -8.77
N TYR A 47 -19.75 7.65 -8.70
CA TYR A 47 -20.53 7.94 -7.50
C TYR A 47 -22.02 7.83 -7.80
N GLY A 48 -22.76 7.16 -6.92
CA GLY A 48 -24.20 6.92 -7.07
C GLY A 48 -24.67 5.87 -6.07
N GLU A 49 -25.97 5.84 -5.76
CA GLU A 49 -26.52 4.96 -4.70
C GLU A 49 -26.29 3.46 -4.95
N GLU A 50 -26.34 3.04 -6.22
CA GLU A 50 -26.04 1.66 -6.62
C GLU A 50 -24.54 1.39 -6.52
N SER A 51 -23.73 2.31 -7.05
CA SER A 51 -22.27 2.28 -6.95
C SER A 51 -21.76 2.25 -5.51
N ASP A 52 -22.43 2.92 -4.56
CA ASP A 52 -22.05 2.92 -3.15
C ASP A 52 -22.05 1.51 -2.55
N LYS A 53 -23.06 0.69 -2.89
CA LYS A 53 -23.16 -0.68 -2.40
C LYS A 53 -22.06 -1.55 -2.99
N ASP A 54 -21.86 -1.46 -4.29
CA ASP A 54 -20.82 -2.22 -5.00
C ASP A 54 -19.42 -1.82 -4.54
N TRP A 55 -19.21 -0.53 -4.28
CA TRP A 55 -17.97 -0.02 -3.73
C TRP A 55 -17.68 -0.59 -2.35
N GLN A 56 -18.66 -0.57 -1.43
CA GLN A 56 -18.48 -1.17 -0.11
C GLN A 56 -18.25 -2.69 -0.19
N ALA A 57 -18.96 -3.38 -1.10
CA ALA A 57 -18.78 -4.80 -1.35
C ALA A 57 -17.35 -5.11 -1.86
N LEU A 58 -16.83 -4.29 -2.77
CA LEU A 58 -15.47 -4.39 -3.29
C LEU A 58 -14.43 -4.20 -2.17
N LEU A 59 -14.54 -3.12 -1.38
CA LEU A 59 -13.61 -2.86 -0.29
C LEU A 59 -13.63 -3.97 0.77
N SER A 60 -14.82 -4.48 1.10
CA SER A 60 -14.98 -5.62 2.00
C SER A 60 -14.31 -6.87 1.45
N SER A 61 -14.55 -7.17 0.17
CA SER A 61 -13.98 -8.34 -0.53
C SER A 61 -12.46 -8.27 -0.58
N LEU A 62 -11.87 -7.12 -0.95
CA LEU A 62 -10.43 -6.95 -0.99
C LEU A 62 -9.79 -7.13 0.39
N ARG A 63 -10.39 -6.57 1.45
CA ARG A 63 -9.93 -6.78 2.82
C ARG A 63 -10.01 -8.24 3.23
N HIS A 64 -11.13 -8.89 2.94
CA HIS A 64 -11.37 -10.27 3.35
C HIS A 64 -10.47 -11.25 2.60
N GLN A 65 -10.42 -11.16 1.27
CA GLN A 65 -9.60 -12.03 0.43
C GLN A 65 -8.11 -11.86 0.73
N THR A 66 -7.63 -10.63 0.92
CA THR A 66 -6.22 -10.41 1.28
C THR A 66 -5.88 -11.06 2.62
N LYS A 67 -6.76 -10.94 3.63
CA LYS A 67 -6.57 -11.62 4.91
C LYS A 67 -6.59 -13.15 4.77
N LEU A 68 -7.53 -13.70 4.01
CA LEU A 68 -7.62 -15.14 3.76
C LEU A 68 -6.39 -15.69 3.03
N ALA A 69 -5.80 -14.93 2.11
CA ALA A 69 -4.60 -15.34 1.39
C ALA A 69 -3.42 -15.62 2.34
N PHE A 70 -3.36 -14.96 3.50
CA PHE A 70 -2.34 -15.25 4.51
C PHE A 70 -2.54 -16.58 5.24
N GLY A 71 -3.75 -17.15 5.22
CA GLY A 71 -4.03 -18.48 5.80
C GLY A 71 -3.15 -19.57 5.19
N ALA A 72 -2.68 -19.39 3.95
CA ALA A 72 -1.74 -20.30 3.30
C ALA A 72 -0.38 -20.41 3.99
N PHE A 73 -0.03 -19.45 4.87
CA PHE A 73 1.24 -19.42 5.60
C PHE A 73 1.09 -19.76 7.10
N GLU A 74 -0.14 -19.94 7.59
CA GLU A 74 -0.39 -20.25 9.01
C GLU A 74 0.13 -21.65 9.39
N ASP A 75 0.00 -22.62 8.49
CA ASP A 75 0.47 -23.99 8.67
C ASP A 75 1.91 -24.22 8.16
N ASP A 76 2.58 -23.18 7.65
CA ASP A 76 3.96 -23.27 7.19
C ASP A 76 4.94 -23.20 8.37
N GLY A 77 5.50 -24.35 8.74
CA GLY A 77 6.45 -24.47 9.85
C GLY A 77 7.76 -23.69 9.66
N GLU A 78 8.06 -23.20 8.45
CA GLU A 78 9.20 -22.32 8.18
C GLU A 78 8.87 -20.83 8.30
N THR A 79 7.57 -20.46 8.29
CA THR A 79 7.15 -19.07 8.37
C THR A 79 7.16 -18.57 9.82
N ASN A 80 7.82 -17.43 10.05
CA ASN A 80 7.74 -16.77 11.34
C ASN A 80 6.34 -16.19 11.57
N GLN A 81 5.61 -16.80 12.51
CA GLN A 81 4.23 -16.44 12.83
C GLN A 81 4.08 -15.01 13.41
N GLU A 82 5.12 -14.49 14.08
CA GLU A 82 5.10 -13.09 14.55
C GLU A 82 5.21 -12.11 13.40
N ASP A 83 6.09 -12.39 12.43
CA ASP A 83 6.26 -11.56 11.23
C ASP A 83 4.99 -11.63 10.36
N LEU A 84 4.41 -12.83 10.19
CA LEU A 84 3.13 -13.05 9.49
C LEU A 84 2.02 -12.19 10.10
N ARG A 85 1.83 -12.29 11.41
CA ARG A 85 0.82 -11.51 12.13
C ARG A 85 1.07 -10.01 11.98
N ARG A 86 2.33 -9.58 12.07
CA ARG A 86 2.68 -8.17 11.91
C ARG A 86 2.36 -7.65 10.51
N VAL A 87 2.72 -8.41 9.48
CA VAL A 87 2.39 -8.08 8.10
C VAL A 87 0.87 -7.98 7.94
N GLN A 88 0.09 -8.93 8.46
CA GLN A 88 -1.38 -8.85 8.42
C GLN A 88 -1.93 -7.59 9.12
N GLU A 89 -1.40 -7.24 10.30
CA GLU A 89 -1.84 -6.06 11.08
C GLU A 89 -1.52 -4.73 10.37
N LEU A 90 -0.45 -4.68 9.57
CA LEU A 90 -0.04 -3.50 8.82
C LEU A 90 -0.79 -3.31 7.51
N PHE A 91 -1.59 -4.29 7.08
CA PHE A 91 -2.39 -4.21 5.87
C PHE A 91 -3.46 -3.12 5.99
N TYR A 92 -3.51 -2.23 5.01
CA TYR A 92 -4.42 -1.10 4.96
C TYR A 92 -4.81 -0.78 3.51
N LEU A 93 -6.10 -0.54 3.28
CA LEU A 93 -6.59 0.00 2.01
C LEU A 93 -6.63 1.53 2.11
N ASP A 94 -5.85 2.20 1.28
CA ASP A 94 -5.85 3.66 1.12
C ASP A 94 -6.94 4.04 0.11
N VAL A 95 -8.15 4.22 0.62
CA VAL A 95 -9.35 4.51 -0.18
C VAL A 95 -9.40 6.02 -0.46
N ARG A 96 -9.42 6.40 -1.74
CA ARG A 96 -9.49 7.78 -2.21
C ARG A 96 -10.86 8.06 -2.83
N GLU A 97 -11.68 8.76 -2.05
CA GLU A 97 -13.01 9.24 -2.43
C GLU A 97 -12.96 10.77 -2.41
N ASP A 98 -12.58 11.35 -3.54
CA ASP A 98 -12.56 12.80 -3.76
C ASP A 98 -13.41 13.12 -4.99
N PRO A 99 -14.75 13.19 -4.86
CA PRO A 99 -15.64 13.35 -6.00
C PRO A 99 -15.27 14.53 -6.91
N PRO A 100 -14.96 15.74 -6.41
CA PRO A 100 -14.56 16.87 -7.26
C PRO A 100 -13.32 16.62 -8.12
N GLY A 101 -12.40 15.75 -7.67
CA GLY A 101 -11.16 15.45 -8.36
C GLY A 101 -11.17 14.15 -9.17
N LEU A 102 -12.10 13.23 -8.87
CA LEU A 102 -12.07 11.86 -9.37
C LEU A 102 -13.33 11.42 -10.13
N ASP A 103 -14.47 12.08 -9.92
CA ASP A 103 -15.73 11.68 -10.54
C ASP A 103 -15.66 11.76 -12.08
N GLY A 104 -16.15 10.72 -12.74
CA GLY A 104 -16.14 10.58 -14.20
C GLY A 104 -14.75 10.39 -14.83
N LEU A 105 -13.68 10.24 -14.04
CA LEU A 105 -12.35 10.00 -14.60
C LEU A 105 -12.27 8.61 -15.25
N ASN A 106 -11.93 8.58 -16.53
CA ASN A 106 -11.56 7.35 -17.22
C ASN A 106 -10.13 6.92 -16.86
N ALA A 107 -9.70 5.75 -17.37
CA ALA A 107 -8.40 5.17 -17.06
C ALA A 107 -7.22 6.11 -17.35
N ARG A 108 -7.33 6.91 -18.40
CA ARG A 108 -6.31 7.89 -18.78
C ARG A 108 -6.32 9.08 -17.81
N GLY A 109 -7.48 9.65 -17.53
CA GLY A 109 -7.64 10.75 -16.58
C GLY A 109 -7.13 10.38 -15.19
N LEU A 110 -7.44 9.17 -14.70
CA LEU A 110 -6.92 8.71 -13.43
C LEU A 110 -5.40 8.51 -13.43
N ARG A 111 -4.81 8.01 -14.52
CA ARG A 111 -3.34 7.93 -14.65
C ARG A 111 -2.69 9.31 -14.57
N GLU A 112 -3.26 10.30 -15.25
CA GLU A 112 -2.77 11.69 -15.22
C GLU A 112 -2.91 12.28 -13.81
N PHE A 113 -4.04 12.06 -13.13
CA PHE A 113 -4.26 12.46 -11.75
C PHE A 113 -3.21 11.84 -10.81
N CYS A 114 -3.02 10.52 -10.87
CA CYS A 114 -2.03 9.81 -10.07
C CYS A 114 -0.61 10.34 -10.30
N ASN A 115 -0.24 10.61 -11.56
CA ASN A 115 1.08 11.17 -11.88
C ASN A 115 1.25 12.59 -11.32
N ALA A 116 0.22 13.42 -11.36
CA ALA A 116 0.24 14.76 -10.78
C ALA A 116 0.38 14.72 -9.26
N GLU A 117 -0.35 13.84 -8.58
CA GLU A 117 -0.23 13.61 -7.13
C GLU A 117 1.17 13.13 -6.76
N LYS A 118 1.74 12.16 -7.52
CA LYS A 118 3.13 11.71 -7.34
C LYS A 118 4.12 12.87 -7.46
N LEU A 119 3.92 13.80 -8.37
CA LEU A 119 4.81 14.97 -8.55
C LEU A 119 4.71 15.97 -7.39
N LYS A 120 3.51 16.18 -6.83
CA LYS A 120 3.32 17.05 -5.65
C LYS A 120 3.96 16.48 -4.39
N GLU A 121 3.98 15.15 -4.28
CA GLU A 121 4.61 14.41 -3.19
C GLU A 121 6.09 14.12 -3.46
N THR A 122 6.79 14.98 -4.20
CA THR A 122 8.26 14.93 -4.30
C THR A 122 8.90 16.12 -3.61
N GLU A 123 9.83 15.85 -2.70
CA GLU A 123 10.69 16.87 -2.11
C GLU A 123 11.94 17.06 -2.97
N VAL A 124 12.33 18.32 -3.18
CA VAL A 124 13.63 18.63 -3.80
C VAL A 124 14.69 18.56 -2.71
N VAL A 125 15.53 17.54 -2.77
CA VAL A 125 16.69 17.42 -1.88
C VAL A 125 17.88 18.05 -2.60
N GLU A 126 18.45 19.08 -1.98
CA GLU A 126 19.70 19.68 -2.45
C GLU A 126 20.86 19.06 -1.66
N LYS A 127 21.77 18.39 -2.38
CA LYS A 127 22.99 17.84 -1.78
C LYS A 127 24.17 18.24 -2.66
N ALA A 128 25.05 19.06 -2.10
CA ALA A 128 26.17 19.67 -2.82
C ALA A 128 25.70 20.39 -4.11
N ALA A 129 26.38 20.19 -5.25
CA ALA A 129 26.07 20.83 -6.53
C ALA A 129 24.91 20.17 -7.32
N SER A 130 24.20 19.21 -6.71
CA SER A 130 23.17 18.40 -7.37
C SER A 130 21.81 18.56 -6.70
N LYS A 131 20.79 18.89 -7.50
CA LYS A 131 19.37 18.89 -7.09
C LYS A 131 18.71 17.63 -7.65
N TYR A 132 18.08 16.83 -6.80
CA TYR A 132 17.29 15.68 -7.21
C TYR A 132 15.96 15.66 -6.47
N ARG A 133 14.91 15.18 -7.15
CA ARG A 133 13.58 14.99 -6.55
C ARG A 133 13.53 13.62 -5.88
N VAL A 134 13.09 13.59 -4.64
CA VAL A 134 12.85 12.36 -3.88
C VAL A 134 11.37 12.29 -3.57
N SER A 135 10.73 11.18 -3.92
CA SER A 135 9.35 10.93 -3.53
C SER A 135 9.24 10.88 -2.00
N THR A 136 8.27 11.59 -1.43
CA THR A 136 7.86 11.43 -0.03
C THR A 136 6.98 10.20 0.16
N ARG A 137 6.40 9.67 -0.93
CA ARG A 137 5.77 8.34 -0.94
C ARG A 137 6.82 7.25 -0.64
N PRO A 138 6.40 6.14 0.00
CA PRO A 138 7.21 4.93 0.03
C PRO A 138 7.76 4.62 -1.36
N HIS A 139 8.99 4.12 -1.44
CA HIS A 139 9.58 3.72 -2.72
C HIS A 139 8.61 2.74 -3.39
N GLU A 140 8.05 3.11 -4.53
CA GLU A 140 7.06 2.32 -5.27
C GLU A 140 7.63 0.91 -5.56
N GLY A 141 8.87 0.81 -6.06
CA GLY A 141 9.59 -0.47 -6.18
C GLY A 141 9.96 -1.21 -4.88
N ARG A 142 9.41 -0.83 -3.73
CA ARG A 142 9.57 -1.45 -2.39
C ARG A 142 8.24 -1.61 -1.65
N ALA A 143 7.20 -0.89 -2.05
CA ALA A 143 5.86 -1.16 -1.56
C ALA A 143 5.36 -2.44 -2.22
N MET A 144 5.04 -3.45 -1.41
CA MET A 144 4.50 -4.76 -1.80
C MET A 144 3.38 -4.75 -2.87
N ALA A 145 2.75 -3.60 -3.13
CA ALA A 145 1.76 -3.44 -4.19
C ALA A 145 2.38 -3.43 -5.61
N ASP A 146 3.58 -2.88 -5.82
CA ASP A 146 4.11 -2.71 -7.19
C ASP A 146 4.82 -3.94 -7.75
N TYR A 147 5.18 -4.92 -6.91
CA TYR A 147 5.72 -6.20 -7.39
C TYR A 147 4.63 -7.13 -7.96
N LEU A 148 3.34 -6.82 -7.78
CA LEU A 148 2.27 -7.76 -8.15
C LEU A 148 1.01 -7.11 -8.76
N PHE A 149 0.66 -5.85 -8.46
CA PHE A 149 -0.61 -5.26 -8.91
C PHE A 149 -0.50 -3.78 -9.30
N SER A 150 -0.20 -3.50 -10.57
CA SER A 150 -0.17 -2.15 -11.16
C SER A 150 -1.55 -1.65 -11.65
N TYR A 151 -2.66 -2.01 -10.99
CA TYR A 151 -3.99 -1.86 -11.59
C TYR A 151 -4.86 -0.78 -10.95
N VAL A 152 -5.56 -0.10 -11.84
CA VAL A 152 -6.73 0.74 -11.60
C VAL A 152 -7.95 -0.16 -11.78
N LEU A 153 -8.79 -0.31 -10.75
CA LEU A 153 -10.12 -0.90 -10.91
C LEU A 153 -11.08 0.20 -11.35
N LEU A 154 -11.64 -0.01 -12.54
CA LEU A 154 -12.54 0.90 -13.21
C LEU A 154 -13.93 0.29 -13.13
N ALA A 155 -14.83 0.92 -12.37
CA ALA A 155 -16.26 0.68 -12.52
C ALA A 155 -16.75 1.61 -13.63
N ASP A 156 -16.69 1.12 -14.87
CA ASP A 156 -17.37 1.75 -15.99
C ASP A 156 -18.77 1.11 -16.09
N GLU A 157 -19.80 1.94 -16.11
CA GLU A 157 -21.20 1.52 -16.31
C GLU A 157 -21.36 0.78 -17.67
N ALA A 158 -20.48 1.03 -18.64
CA ALA A 158 -20.50 0.39 -19.96
C ALA A 158 -20.06 -1.10 -19.97
N VAL A 159 -19.71 -1.70 -18.84
CA VAL A 159 -19.24 -3.11 -18.73
C VAL A 159 -20.18 -3.99 -17.88
N LEU A 160 -21.28 -3.44 -17.36
CA LEU A 160 -22.40 -4.21 -16.81
C LEU A 160 -23.45 -4.50 -17.90
#